data_AF-A0AAE1DQ10-F1
#
_entry.id   AF-A0AAE1DQ10-F1
#
_cell.length_a   1.000
_cell.length_b   1.000
_cell.length_c   1.000
_cell.angle_alpha   90.00
_cell.angle_beta   90.00
_cell.angle_gamma   90.00
#
_symmetry.space_group_name_H-M   'P 1'
#
loop_
_entity.id
_entity.type
_entity.pdbx_description
1 polymer ?
#
loop_
_entity_poly.entity_id
_entity_poly.type
_entity_poly.pdbx_seq_one_letter_code
_entity_poly.pdbx_strand_id
1 'polypeptide(L)'
;MVPASLVLALVVVASPVFADFSYGDGCLFDGHIYDKGDMIVIPNCLGQMECLGDNDLGPIKPVTDCERKRDVDPQIGCLYDGELYDVGQKIIVKGCLAEYVCEGSNSLGGYKPLYGICPDEEN
;
A
#
# COMPACT_ATOMS: atom_id res chain seq x y z
N MET A 1 -19.50 -57.47 -37.33
CA MET A 1 -18.88 -56.43 -38.17
C MET A 1 -19.17 -55.09 -37.51
N VAL A 2 -18.12 -54.40 -37.08
CA VAL A 2 -18.18 -53.09 -36.40
C VAL A 2 -17.78 -52.03 -37.43
N PRO A 3 -18.46 -50.87 -37.45
CA PRO A 3 -17.72 -49.62 -37.56
C PRO A 3 -18.16 -48.72 -36.39
N ALA A 4 -17.32 -48.49 -35.38
CA ALA A 4 -16.22 -47.53 -35.40
C ALA A 4 -16.69 -46.16 -35.90
N SER A 5 -17.59 -45.52 -35.15
CA SER A 5 -17.91 -44.10 -35.36
C SER A 5 -17.23 -43.28 -34.28
N LEU A 6 -16.27 -42.50 -34.79
CA LEU A 6 -15.37 -41.55 -34.17
C LEU A 6 -16.02 -40.71 -33.06
N VAL A 7 -15.38 -40.70 -31.89
CA VAL A 7 -15.58 -39.72 -30.81
C VAL A 7 -14.92 -38.42 -31.25
N LEU A 8 -15.69 -37.34 -31.43
CA LEU A 8 -15.15 -35.99 -31.57
C LEU A 8 -15.44 -35.23 -30.26
N ALA A 9 -14.57 -35.40 -29.27
CA ALA A 9 -14.58 -34.57 -28.07
C ALA A 9 -13.92 -33.23 -28.44
N LEU A 10 -14.74 -32.19 -28.60
CA LEU A 10 -14.28 -30.82 -28.78
C LEU A 10 -13.74 -30.34 -27.43
N VAL A 11 -12.44 -30.57 -27.16
CA VAL A 11 -11.76 -29.97 -26.02
C VAL A 11 -11.54 -28.50 -26.37
N VAL A 12 -12.46 -27.65 -25.93
CA VAL A 12 -12.22 -26.20 -25.87
C VAL A 12 -11.19 -26.00 -24.77
N VAL A 13 -9.92 -25.95 -25.17
CA VAL A 13 -8.85 -25.46 -24.31
C VAL A 13 -9.10 -23.98 -24.16
N ALA A 14 -9.87 -23.61 -23.13
CA ALA A 14 -9.86 -22.25 -22.62
C ALA A 14 -8.44 -22.03 -22.10
N SER A 15 -7.58 -21.47 -22.96
CA SER A 15 -6.28 -20.98 -22.51
C SER A 15 -6.57 -19.96 -21.41
N PRO A 16 -6.14 -20.19 -20.15
CA PRO A 16 -6.02 -19.07 -19.24
C PRO A 16 -5.04 -18.12 -19.91
N VAL A 17 -5.54 -16.97 -20.36
CA VAL A 17 -4.70 -15.81 -20.59
C VAL A 17 -4.19 -15.42 -19.21
N PHE A 18 -3.18 -16.13 -18.74
CA PHE A 18 -2.31 -15.59 -17.72
C PHE A 18 -1.69 -14.39 -18.40
N ALA A 19 -2.22 -13.20 -18.09
CA ALA A 19 -1.50 -11.98 -18.28
C ALA A 19 -0.10 -12.26 -17.74
N ASP A 20 0.88 -12.13 -18.62
CA ASP A 20 2.30 -12.25 -18.33
C ASP A 20 2.63 -11.12 -17.36
N PHE A 21 2.29 -11.31 -16.09
CA PHE A 21 2.69 -10.43 -15.01
C PHE A 21 4.17 -10.73 -14.83
N SER A 22 4.98 -9.99 -15.59
CA SER A 22 6.40 -9.84 -15.35
C SER A 22 6.53 -9.43 -13.88
N TYR A 23 6.90 -10.40 -13.04
CA TYR A 23 7.04 -10.26 -11.58
C TYR A 23 8.09 -9.19 -11.19
N GLY A 24 8.76 -8.55 -12.16
CA GLY A 24 9.81 -7.55 -11.96
C GLY A 24 9.43 -6.10 -12.27
N ASP A 25 8.22 -5.81 -12.77
CA ASP A 25 7.91 -4.45 -13.26
C ASP A 25 7.00 -3.62 -12.35
N GLY A 26 6.66 -4.10 -11.15
CA GLY A 26 5.74 -3.40 -10.25
C GLY A 26 6.03 -3.58 -8.76
N CYS A 27 5.19 -2.96 -7.93
CA CYS A 27 5.29 -2.99 -6.47
C CYS A 27 3.96 -3.37 -5.84
N LEU A 28 3.97 -4.26 -4.85
CA LEU A 28 2.80 -4.58 -4.05
C LEU A 28 2.76 -3.68 -2.81
N PHE A 29 1.79 -2.78 -2.74
CA PHE A 29 1.59 -1.89 -1.60
C PHE A 29 0.10 -1.80 -1.22
N ASP A 30 -0.22 -1.88 0.07
CA ASP A 30 -1.59 -1.84 0.59
C ASP A 30 -2.58 -2.81 -0.10
N GLY A 31 -2.09 -3.99 -0.49
CA GLY A 31 -2.88 -5.00 -1.21
C GLY A 31 -3.15 -4.68 -2.69
N HIS A 32 -2.57 -3.60 -3.23
CA HIS A 32 -2.67 -3.19 -4.62
C HIS A 32 -1.32 -3.33 -5.32
N ILE A 33 -1.34 -3.70 -6.60
CA ILE A 33 -0.14 -3.73 -7.43
C ILE A 33 -0.06 -2.39 -8.18
N TYR A 34 1.09 -1.75 -8.08
CA TYR A 34 1.45 -0.51 -8.75
C TYR A 34 2.49 -0.80 -9.83
N ASP A 35 2.40 -0.11 -10.95
CA ASP A 35 3.37 -0.22 -12.02
C ASP A 35 4.64 0.59 -11.68
N LYS A 36 5.79 0.19 -12.24
CA LYS A 36 7.02 0.96 -12.11
C LYS A 36 6.84 2.40 -12.61
N GLY A 37 7.24 3.35 -11.78
CA GLY A 37 7.08 4.79 -11.99
C GLY A 37 5.78 5.35 -11.40
N ASP A 38 4.87 4.50 -10.90
CA ASP A 38 3.66 4.97 -10.24
C ASP A 38 4.00 5.70 -8.94
N MET A 39 3.31 6.83 -8.75
CA MET A 39 3.32 7.55 -7.49
C MET A 39 2.25 6.97 -6.56
N ILE A 40 2.71 6.30 -5.53
CA ILE A 40 1.89 5.71 -4.47
C ILE A 40 1.66 6.79 -3.41
N VAL A 41 0.41 7.27 -3.30
CA VAL A 41 0.01 8.15 -2.19
C VAL A 41 -0.32 7.28 -0.99
N ILE A 42 0.44 7.45 0.09
CA ILE A 42 0.18 6.76 1.35
C ILE A 42 -1.10 7.36 1.96
N PRO A 43 -2.09 6.53 2.31
CA PRO A 43 -3.35 6.99 2.89
C PRO A 43 -3.16 7.94 4.07
N ASN A 44 -4.15 8.81 4.29
CA ASN A 44 -4.14 9.83 5.34
C ASN A 44 -2.97 10.81 5.24
N CYS A 45 -2.48 11.06 4.02
CA CYS A 45 -1.55 12.15 3.74
C CYS A 45 -0.20 12.03 4.43
N LEU A 46 0.19 10.80 4.75
CA LEU A 46 1.47 10.52 5.34
C LEU A 46 2.59 10.89 4.38
N GLY A 47 2.45 10.52 3.11
CA GLY A 47 3.44 10.86 2.11
C GLY A 47 3.11 10.25 0.77
N GLN A 48 4.05 10.36 -0.14
CA GLN A 48 4.03 9.71 -1.43
C GLN A 48 5.37 9.07 -1.70
N MET A 49 5.37 7.95 -2.38
CA MET A 49 6.59 7.26 -2.81
C MET A 49 6.42 6.76 -4.24
N GLU A 50 7.52 6.55 -4.92
CA GLU A 50 7.53 6.04 -6.29
C GLU A 50 7.73 4.51 -6.25
N CYS A 51 6.99 3.75 -7.04
CA CYS A 51 7.32 2.35 -7.27
C CYS A 51 8.53 2.26 -8.22
N LEU A 52 9.64 1.67 -7.77
CA LEU A 52 10.86 1.56 -8.56
C LEU A 52 10.89 0.30 -9.46
N GLY A 53 9.89 -0.57 -9.33
CA GLY A 53 9.85 -1.91 -9.93
C GLY A 53 10.49 -2.95 -9.00
N ASP A 54 10.44 -4.23 -9.37
CA ASP A 54 11.00 -5.34 -8.59
C ASP A 54 10.57 -5.37 -7.10
N ASN A 55 9.36 -4.88 -6.82
CA ASN A 55 8.85 -4.66 -5.46
C ASN A 55 9.70 -3.74 -4.58
N ASP A 56 10.50 -2.87 -5.19
CA ASP A 56 11.29 -1.84 -4.54
C ASP A 56 10.53 -0.51 -4.48
N LEU A 57 10.45 0.07 -3.28
CA LEU A 57 9.71 1.29 -3.01
C LEU A 57 10.70 2.43 -2.81
N GLY A 58 10.52 3.51 -3.57
CA GLY A 58 11.31 4.71 -3.46
C GLY A 58 11.14 5.40 -2.10
N PRO A 59 11.98 6.40 -1.80
CA PRO A 59 11.89 7.13 -0.54
C PRO A 59 10.55 7.86 -0.43
N ILE A 60 9.96 7.82 0.76
CA ILE A 60 8.74 8.57 1.06
C ILE A 60 9.06 10.07 1.08
N LYS A 61 8.25 10.84 0.35
CA LYS A 61 8.25 12.29 0.29
C LYS A 61 6.98 12.81 0.97
N PRO A 62 7.04 13.90 1.74
CA PRO A 62 5.86 14.50 2.32
C PRO A 62 4.93 15.01 1.22
N VAL A 63 3.62 14.83 1.39
CA VAL A 63 2.61 15.43 0.52
C VAL A 63 2.15 16.73 1.17
N THR A 64 2.40 17.86 0.49
CA THR A 64 2.08 19.20 1.02
C THR A 64 0.64 19.62 0.77
N ASP A 65 -0.07 18.96 -0.14
CA ASP A 65 -1.39 19.39 -0.61
C ASP A 65 -2.41 18.26 -0.44
N CYS A 66 -2.94 18.21 0.77
CA CYS A 66 -3.78 17.13 1.21
C CYS A 66 -5.07 17.71 1.78
N GLU A 67 -6.19 17.48 1.08
CA GLU A 67 -7.51 17.76 1.63
C GLU A 67 -7.64 16.95 2.93
N ARG A 68 -7.67 17.65 4.08
CA ARG A 68 -7.84 17.02 5.39
C ARG A 68 -9.12 16.20 5.35
N LYS A 69 -9.00 14.87 5.23
CA LYS A 69 -10.13 13.96 5.40
C LYS A 69 -10.47 13.87 6.88
N ARG A 70 -11.10 14.94 7.39
CA ARG A 70 -12.07 15.05 8.50
C ARG A 70 -11.95 16.43 9.15
N ASP A 71 -12.86 17.33 8.78
CA ASP A 71 -13.29 18.46 9.64
C ASP A 71 -14.17 17.93 10.80
N VAL A 72 -13.68 16.94 11.56
CA VAL A 72 -14.41 16.44 12.74
C VAL A 72 -13.71 16.95 13.99
N ASP A 73 -14.12 18.15 14.37
CA ASP A 73 -13.89 18.79 15.67
C ASP A 73 -14.68 18.03 16.78
N PRO A 74 -14.13 17.68 17.97
CA PRO A 74 -12.74 17.68 18.40
C PRO A 74 -12.26 16.22 18.58
N GLN A 75 -11.77 15.57 17.53
CA GLN A 75 -11.02 14.34 17.76
C GLN A 75 -9.65 14.74 18.30
N ILE A 76 -9.45 14.57 19.62
CA ILE A 76 -8.22 14.97 20.33
C ILE A 76 -7.00 14.24 19.73
N GLY A 77 -7.20 13.05 19.18
CA GLY A 77 -6.17 12.21 18.57
C GLY A 77 -6.11 12.25 17.03
N CYS A 78 -5.51 11.19 16.48
CA CYS A 78 -5.36 10.97 15.05
C CYS A 78 -5.94 9.61 14.69
N LEU A 79 -6.73 9.53 13.62
CA LEU A 79 -7.25 8.25 13.14
C LEU A 79 -6.39 7.75 11.98
N TYR A 80 -5.75 6.61 12.16
CA TYR A 80 -4.92 5.97 11.15
C TYR A 80 -5.26 4.48 11.03
N ASP A 81 -5.47 4.01 9.79
CA ASP A 81 -5.82 2.61 9.47
C ASP A 81 -6.99 2.02 10.30
N GLY A 82 -7.93 2.87 10.72
CA GLY A 82 -9.08 2.48 11.55
C GLY A 82 -8.83 2.51 13.06
N GLU A 83 -7.59 2.79 13.48
CA GLU A 83 -7.20 2.94 14.88
C GLU A 83 -7.08 4.41 15.29
N LEU A 84 -7.41 4.71 16.55
CA LEU A 84 -7.30 6.04 17.12
C LEU A 84 -6.02 6.13 17.97
N TYR A 85 -5.18 7.10 17.64
CA TYR A 85 -3.93 7.40 18.31
C TYR A 85 -4.08 8.66 19.16
N ASP A 86 -3.60 8.64 20.39
CA ASP A 86 -3.52 9.81 21.26
C ASP A 86 -2.40 10.77 20.81
N VAL A 87 -2.52 12.03 21.19
CA VAL A 87 -1.49 13.04 20.93
C VAL A 87 -0.15 12.60 21.51
N GLY A 88 0.90 12.66 20.69
CA GLY A 88 2.25 12.23 21.03
C GLY A 88 2.53 10.75 20.74
N GLN A 89 1.52 9.93 20.44
CA GLN A 89 1.75 8.55 20.04
C GLN A 89 2.40 8.47 18.66
N LYS A 90 3.24 7.45 18.50
CA LYS A 90 3.89 7.12 17.23
C LYS A 90 2.99 6.23 16.39
N ILE A 91 2.92 6.55 15.11
CA ILE A 91 2.19 5.80 14.10
C ILE A 91 3.23 5.22 13.14
N ILE A 92 3.31 3.90 13.10
CA ILE A 92 4.21 3.18 12.19
C ILE A 92 3.42 2.76 10.95
N VAL A 93 3.85 3.24 9.78
CA VAL A 93 3.26 2.85 8.51
C VAL A 93 3.56 1.37 8.24
N LYS A 94 2.57 0.63 7.73
CA LYS A 94 2.72 -0.78 7.32
C LYS A 94 4.00 -0.99 6.51
N GLY A 95 4.67 -2.10 6.81
CA GLY A 95 5.97 -2.41 6.21
C GLY A 95 7.13 -1.57 6.78
N CYS A 96 6.91 -0.86 7.88
CA CYS A 96 7.92 -0.06 8.57
C CYS A 96 8.63 0.92 7.64
N LEU A 97 7.82 1.59 6.83
CA LEU A 97 8.31 2.52 5.83
C LEU A 97 8.60 3.89 6.44
N ALA A 98 7.77 4.31 7.40
CA ALA A 98 7.90 5.57 8.10
C ALA A 98 7.21 5.54 9.47
N GLU A 99 7.68 6.44 10.35
CA GLU A 99 7.11 6.80 11.64
C GLU A 99 6.57 8.22 11.56
N TYR A 100 5.39 8.44 12.14
CA TYR A 100 4.81 9.76 12.38
C TYR A 100 4.46 9.91 13.86
N VAL A 101 4.30 11.14 14.31
CA VAL A 101 3.79 11.47 15.63
C VAL A 101 2.41 12.10 15.47
N CYS A 102 1.44 11.62 16.22
CA CYS A 102 0.12 12.25 16.27
C CYS A 102 0.22 13.61 16.97
N GLU A 103 -0.11 14.70 16.27
CA GLU A 103 -0.15 16.05 16.84
C GLU A 103 -1.56 16.43 17.35
N GLY A 104 -2.54 15.55 17.13
CA GLY A 104 -3.95 15.75 17.46
C GLY A 104 -4.71 16.45 16.34
N SER A 105 -6.04 16.54 16.48
CA SER A 105 -6.93 17.08 15.43
C SER A 105 -6.73 16.41 14.07
N ASN A 106 -6.42 15.10 14.09
CA ASN A 106 -6.05 14.32 12.90
C ASN A 106 -4.85 14.90 12.11
N SER A 107 -3.98 15.66 12.78
CA SER A 107 -2.72 16.17 12.25
C SER A 107 -1.59 15.21 12.59
N LEU A 108 -0.76 14.91 11.59
CA LEU A 108 0.37 13.98 11.69
C LEU A 108 1.65 14.78 11.43
N GLY A 109 2.57 14.72 12.38
CA GLY A 109 3.85 15.42 12.34
C GLY A 109 5.01 14.46 12.57
N GLY A 110 6.20 15.02 12.80
CA GLY A 110 7.37 14.23 13.20
C GLY A 110 7.78 13.13 12.21
N TYR A 111 7.56 13.34 10.91
CA TYR A 111 7.89 12.35 9.88
C TYR A 111 9.34 11.87 10.00
N LYS A 112 9.51 10.55 10.11
CA LYS A 112 10.80 9.87 10.15
C LYS A 112 10.76 8.64 9.25
N PRO A 113 11.52 8.58 8.15
CA PRO A 113 11.60 7.38 7.32
C PRO A 113 12.28 6.24 8.09
N LEU A 114 11.77 5.03 7.89
CA LEU A 114 12.23 3.81 8.56
C LEU A 114 12.82 2.77 7.58
N TYR A 115 12.58 2.92 6.28
CA TYR A 115 13.19 2.10 5.21
C TYR A 115 13.07 0.58 5.42
N GLY A 116 11.94 0.11 5.96
CA GLY A 116 11.67 -1.30 6.23
C GLY A 116 12.16 -1.79 7.59
N ILE A 117 12.79 -0.93 8.40
CA ILE A 117 13.29 -1.27 9.74
C ILE A 117 12.27 -0.80 10.77
N CYS A 118 11.53 -1.75 11.36
CA CYS A 118 10.59 -1.45 12.43
C CYS A 118 11.36 -1.04 13.69
N PRO A 119 11.02 0.09 14.36
CA PRO A 119 11.50 0.32 15.70
C PRO A 119 11.00 -0.82 16.58
N ASP A 120 11.89 -1.40 17.38
CA ASP A 120 11.48 -2.30 18.45
C ASP A 120 10.49 -1.52 19.33
N GLU A 121 9.36 -2.13 19.69
CA GLU A 121 8.46 -1.56 20.69
C GLU A 121 9.24 -1.44 22.00
N GLU A 122 9.89 -0.29 22.23
CA GLU A 122 10.50 0.03 23.52
C GLU A 122 9.37 0.01 24.56
N ASN A 123 9.46 -0.96 25.48
CA ASN A 123 8.57 -1.18 26.62
C ASN A 123 8.35 0.08 27.46
#